data_AF-A0AAN9FJY0-F1
#
_entry.id   AF-A0AAN9FJY0-F1
#
_cell.length_a   1.000
_cell.length_b   1.000
_cell.length_c   1.000
_cell.angle_alpha   90.00
_cell.angle_beta   90.00
_cell.angle_gamma   90.00
#
_symmetry.space_group_name_H-M   'P 1'
#
loop_
_entity.id
_entity.type
_entity.pdbx_description
1 polymer ?
#
loop_
_entity_poly.entity_id
_entity_poly.type
_entity_poly.pdbx_seq_one_letter_code
_entity_poly.pdbx_strand_id
1 'polypeptide(L)' 'MLYERNPESNRLEYLIPKKTSLRHRLPMGDQGFIDFVSHLLEINPKKRPSASEALKHPWLSYPYEPIS' A
#
# COMPACT_ATOMS: atom_id res chain seq x y z
N MET A 1 -1.26 -16.03 -9.29
CA MET A 1 -0.13 -15.87 -10.23
C MET A 1 -0.50 -14.73 -11.16
N LEU A 2 0.27 -13.64 -11.15
CA LEU A 2 0.02 -12.47 -12.00
C LEU A 2 0.86 -12.60 -13.29
N TYR A 3 0.24 -12.31 -14.42
CA TYR A 3 0.88 -12.32 -15.73
C TYR A 3 0.34 -11.17 -16.56
N GLU A 4 1.16 -10.66 -17.48
CA GLU A 4 0.75 -9.66 -18.47
C GLU A 4 1.12 -10.11 -19.87
N ARG A 5 0.40 -9.60 -20.88
CA ARG A 5 0.75 -9.84 -22.27
C ARG A 5 1.60 -8.68 -22.76
N ASN A 6 2.82 -8.98 -23.17
CA ASN A 6 3.72 -7.97 -23.73
C ASN A 6 3.13 -7.48 -25.08
N PRO A 7 2.83 -6.17 -25.23
CA PRO A 7 2.21 -5.64 -26.44
C PRO A 7 3.16 -5.66 -27.66
N GLU A 8 4.47 -5.70 -27.45
CA GLU A 8 5.47 -5.73 -28.54
C GLU A 8 5.77 -7.16 -29.00
N SER A 9 5.96 -8.10 -28.07
CA SER A 9 6.35 -9.48 -28.38
C SER A 9 5.18 -10.47 -28.42
N ASN A 10 3.99 -10.04 -27.99
CA ASN A 10 2.74 -10.82 -27.94
C ASN A 10 2.78 -12.03 -26.99
N ARG A 11 3.84 -12.17 -26.20
CA ARG A 11 4.08 -13.26 -25.24
C ARG A 11 3.46 -12.97 -23.88
N LEU A 12 3.15 -14.03 -23.14
CA LEU A 12 2.77 -13.95 -21.73
C LEU A 12 4.03 -13.88 -20.88
N GLU A 13 4.14 -12.84 -20.07
CA GLU A 13 5.25 -12.61 -19.14
C GLU A 13 4.78 -12.71 -17.70
N TYR A 14 5.57 -13.38 -16.86
CA TYR A 14 5.27 -13.55 -15.45
C TYR A 14 5.66 -12.31 -14.66
N LEU A 15 4.73 -11.78 -13.88
CA LEU A 15 5.01 -10.70 -12.94
C LEU A 15 5.47 -11.31 -11.62
N ILE A 16 6.79 -11.29 -11.40
CA ILE A 16 7.40 -11.76 -10.15
C ILE A 16 7.61 -10.55 -9.23
N PRO A 17 6.89 -10.46 -8.10
CA PRO A 17 7.09 -9.38 -7.15
C PRO A 17 8.50 -9.44 -6.56
N LYS A 18 9.16 -8.28 -6.44
CA LYS A 18 10.44 -8.18 -5.74
C LYS A 18 10.24 -8.53 -4.25
N LYS A 19 11.18 -9.27 -3.66
CA LYS A 19 11.23 -9.49 -2.20
C LYS A 19 11.55 -8.16 -1.52
N THR A 20 10.52 -7.52 -0.95
CA THR A 20 10.61 -6.20 -0.32
C THR A 20 9.54 -6.06 0.76
N SER A 21 9.58 -4.98 1.53
CA SER A 21 8.57 -4.64 2.54
C SER A 21 7.96 -3.28 2.26
N LEU A 22 6.79 -3.01 2.84
CA LEU A 22 6.11 -1.73 2.66
C LEU A 22 6.99 -0.54 3.08
N ARG A 23 7.72 -0.64 4.19
CA ARG A 23 8.69 0.36 4.65
C ARG A 23 9.78 0.65 3.60
N HIS A 24 10.33 -0.39 2.96
CA HIS A 24 11.35 -0.21 1.93
C HIS A 24 10.78 0.40 0.64
N ARG A 25 9.47 0.28 0.41
CA ARG A 25 8.77 0.90 -0.72
C ARG A 25 8.26 2.30 -0.42
N LEU A 26 8.27 2.71 0.85
CA LEU A 26 7.85 4.02 1.35
C LEU A 26 8.99 4.66 2.17
N PRO A 27 10.14 5.02 1.55
CA PRO A 27 11.35 5.45 2.27
C PRO A 27 11.21 6.76 3.07
N MET A 28 10.12 7.50 2.88
CA MET A 28 9.79 8.73 3.63
C MET A 28 8.51 8.60 4.45
N GLY A 29 7.96 7.38 4.54
CA GLY A 29 6.77 7.15 5.35
C GLY A 29 7.12 7.18 6.82
N ASP A 30 6.49 8.09 7.58
CA ASP A 30 6.53 8.01 9.03
C ASP A 30 5.88 6.70 9.52
N GLN A 31 6.13 6.36 10.79
CA GLN A 31 5.64 5.10 11.35
C GLN A 31 4.11 4.99 11.30
N GLY A 32 3.39 6.09 11.53
CA GLY A 32 1.92 6.14 11.47
C GLY A 32 1.41 6.01 10.04
N PHE A 33 2.11 6.59 9.07
CA PHE A 33 1.76 6.47 7.66
C PHE A 33 1.92 5.03 7.17
N ILE A 34 3.06 4.39 7.49
CA ILE A 34 3.31 3.00 7.11
C ILE A 34 2.26 2.08 7.75
N ASP A 35 1.88 2.33 9.00
CA ASP A 35 0.83 1.59 9.70
C ASP A 35 -0.54 1.77 9.01
N PHE A 36 -0.91 3.01 8.68
CA PHE A 36 -2.13 3.31 7.95
C PHE A 36 -2.20 2.59 6.60
N VAL A 37 -1.14 2.67 5.79
CA VAL A 37 -1.11 1.99 4.49
C VAL A 37 -1.13 0.47 4.65
N SER A 38 -0.48 -0.07 5.70
CA SER A 38 -0.56 -1.50 6.01
C SER A 38 -1.99 -1.92 6.35
N HIS A 39 -2.73 -1.09 7.10
CA HIS A 39 -4.13 -1.32 7.44
C HIS A 39 -5.02 -1.36 6.19
N LEU A 40 -4.76 -0.48 5.20
CA LEU A 40 -5.47 -0.48 3.91
C LEU A 40 -5.15 -1.68 3.03
N LEU A 41 -3.89 -2.11 3.04
CA LEU A 41 -3.36 -3.21 2.22
C LEU A 41 -3.47 -4.59 2.90
N GLU A 42 -4.36 -4.73 3.88
CA GLU A 42 -4.64 -6.01 4.53
C GLU A 42 -5.03 -7.07 3.48
N ILE A 43 -4.29 -8.19 3.51
CA ILE A 43 -4.41 -9.28 2.53
C ILE A 43 -5.72 -10.01 2.74
N ASN A 44 -6.13 -10.22 4.00
CA ASN A 44 -7.39 -10.88 4.31
C ASN A 44 -8.57 -9.92 4.10
N PRO A 45 -9.45 -10.14 3.11
CA PRO A 45 -10.54 -9.22 2.81
C PRO A 45 -11.52 -9.02 3.99
N LYS A 46 -11.64 -10.02 4.88
CA LYS A 46 -12.53 -9.93 6.05
C LYS A 46 -11.96 -9.03 7.17
N LYS A 47 -10.65 -8.79 7.16
CA LYS A 47 -9.97 -7.91 8.12
C LYS A 47 -9.67 -6.53 7.53
N ARG A 48 -9.82 -6.38 6.21
CA ARG A 48 -9.58 -5.11 5.52
C ARG A 48 -10.67 -4.10 5.91
N PRO A 49 -10.29 -2.89 6.34
CA PRO A 49 -11.27 -1.88 6.72
C PRO A 49 -12.08 -1.41 5.52
N SER A 50 -13.32 -1.02 5.78
CA SER A 50 -14.09 -0.16 4.87
C SER A 50 -13.47 1.24 4.80
N ALA A 51 -13.84 2.01 3.77
CA ALA A 51 -13.40 3.40 3.65
C ALA A 51 -13.76 4.24 4.89
N SER A 52 -14.96 4.04 5.44
CA SER A 52 -15.44 4.75 6.63
C SER A 52 -14.67 4.37 7.90
N GLU A 53 -14.19 3.14 8.00
CA GLU A 53 -13.34 2.71 9.12
C GLU A 53 -11.91 3.24 8.98
N ALA A 54 -11.36 3.21 7.77
CA ALA A 54 -10.03 3.75 7.50
C ALA A 54 -9.92 5.25 7.83
N LEU A 55 -10.98 6.03 7.61
CA LEU A 55 -11.01 7.45 7.97
C LEU A 55 -10.84 7.72 9.48
N LYS A 56 -11.05 6.71 10.34
CA LYS A 56 -10.88 6.82 11.80
C LYS A 56 -9.46 6.53 12.26
N HIS A 57 -8.52 6.30 11.34
CA HIS A 57 -7.16 5.91 11.69
C HIS A 57 -6.40 7.07 12.37
N PRO A 58 -5.64 6.82 13.46
CA PRO A 58 -4.96 7.87 14.23
C PRO A 58 -4.00 8.74 13.41
N TRP A 59 -3.37 8.16 12.39
CA TRP A 59 -2.47 8.88 11.48
C TRP A 59 -3.14 10.11 10.83
N LEU A 60 -4.43 10.02 10.48
CA LEU A 60 -5.16 11.14 9.86
C LEU A 60 -5.46 12.28 10.86
N SER A 61 -5.48 11.97 12.15
CA SER A 61 -5.68 12.95 13.23
C SER A 61 -4.38 13.48 13.81
N TYR A 62 -3.23 13.05 13.28
CA TYR A 62 -1.95 13.54 13.74
C TYR A 62 -1.78 15.02 13.34
N PRO A 63 -1.44 15.91 14.29
CA PRO A 63 -1.25 17.32 13.98
C PRO A 63 0.06 17.49 13.20
N TYR A 64 -0.05 17.53 11.88
CA TYR A 64 1.05 17.95 11.04
C TYR A 64 1.12 19.48 11.07
N GLU A 65 2.32 20.00 11.31
CA GLU A 65 2.62 21.41 11.12
C GLU A 65 2.16 21.82 9.71
N PRO A 66 1.36 22.89 9.56
CA PRO A 66 1.02 23.40 8.24
C PRO A 66 2.33 23.69 7.49
N ILE A 67 2.41 23.24 6.25
CA ILE A 67 3.53 23.59 5.38
C ILE A 67 3.45 25.11 5.18
N SER A 68 4.40 25.85 5.77
CA SER A 68 4.52 27.32 5.66
C SER A 68 5.06 27.75 4.31
#